data_AF-A0A7Y5HY63-F1
#
_entry.id   AF-A0A7Y5HY63-F1
#
_cell.length_a   1.000
_cell.length_b   1.000
_cell.length_c   1.000
_cell.angle_alpha   90.00
_cell.angle_beta   90.00
_cell.angle_gamma   90.00
#
_symmetry.space_group_name_H-M   'P 1'
#
loop_
_entity.id
_entity.type
_entity.pdbx_description
1 polymer ?
#
loop_
_entity_poly.entity_id
_entity_poly.type
_entity_poly.pdbx_seq_one_letter_code
_entity_poly.pdbx_strand_id
1 'polypeptide(L)'
;ERTWGASVGLSSTGGSSIPGALSTGGRERNAQFGTELFWRPQDWRGYGTHADLYVRTTGNLHAATGEHSGWPSVQLVFGARIKPLAEHNLVLAAERLVKAGTFTRNDWLVRAAYSATQGQLPPPQGRRWMAYDHYAEAGRYLDSGEEYAVAELRYGPNWRLGAEDARPASLWTHAVLALEHNNTYGRQNAASAGLGVNARWWLREDAYRSGRSWLELSLQYRAHLGGDSRNSGWVLRATWNY
;
A
#
# COMPACT_ATOMS: atom_id res chain seq x y z
N GLU A 1 -13.82 -5.42 17.57
CA GLU A 1 -12.83 -5.51 16.47
C GLU A 1 -13.45 -6.20 15.25
N ARG A 2 -12.90 -5.96 14.06
CA ARG A 2 -13.50 -6.42 12.79
C ARG A 2 -13.17 -7.87 12.46
N THR A 3 -14.17 -8.59 11.97
CA THR A 3 -14.03 -9.96 11.43
C THR A 3 -13.79 -9.98 9.93
N TRP A 4 -14.03 -8.87 9.23
CA TRP A 4 -13.75 -8.70 7.81
C TRP A 4 -13.47 -7.22 7.52
N GLY A 5 -12.83 -6.96 6.39
CA GLY A 5 -12.63 -5.61 5.87
C GLY A 5 -12.32 -5.64 4.39
N ALA A 6 -12.47 -4.49 3.75
CA ALA A 6 -12.22 -4.33 2.32
C ALA A 6 -11.34 -3.11 2.09
N SER A 7 -10.50 -3.16 1.07
CA SER A 7 -9.71 -2.02 0.63
C SER A 7 -9.73 -1.90 -0.89
N VAL A 8 -9.68 -0.67 -1.37
CA VAL A 8 -9.58 -0.34 -2.79
C VAL A 8 -8.51 0.72 -2.94
N GLY A 9 -7.58 0.50 -3.86
CA GLY A 9 -6.47 1.40 -4.17
C GLY A 9 -6.42 1.68 -5.66
N LEU A 10 -6.16 2.93 -6.02
CA LEU A 10 -5.77 3.37 -7.35
C LEU A 10 -4.41 4.04 -7.24
N SER A 11 -3.53 3.79 -8.21
CA SER A 11 -2.25 4.51 -8.29
C SER A 11 -1.85 4.83 -9.73
N SER A 12 -1.04 5.86 -9.91
CA SER A 12 -0.32 6.13 -11.15
C SER A 12 1.16 6.36 -10.84
N THR A 13 2.00 5.43 -11.31
CA THR A 13 3.42 5.30 -10.92
C THR A 13 4.18 4.51 -11.99
N GLY A 14 5.49 4.72 -12.11
CA GLY A 14 6.37 3.89 -12.94
C GLY A 14 6.89 2.62 -12.27
N GLY A 15 6.79 2.52 -10.95
CA GLY A 15 7.30 1.39 -10.14
C GLY A 15 6.28 0.91 -9.13
N SER A 16 6.66 -0.05 -8.28
CA SER A 16 5.79 -0.61 -7.24
C SER A 16 5.46 0.46 -6.19
N SER A 17 4.20 0.92 -6.10
CA SER A 17 3.93 2.16 -5.33
C SER A 17 2.73 2.16 -4.40
N ILE A 18 2.02 1.04 -4.22
CA ILE A 18 0.97 0.99 -3.19
C ILE A 18 1.53 0.24 -1.98
N PRO A 19 2.00 0.95 -0.93
CA PRO A 19 2.31 0.34 0.35
C PRO A 19 1.15 -0.49 0.87
N GLY A 20 1.47 -1.65 1.43
CA GLY A 20 0.50 -2.60 1.98
C GLY A 20 0.13 -3.67 0.96
N ALA A 21 -1.02 -4.30 1.21
CA ALA A 21 -1.43 -5.49 0.49
C ALA A 21 -1.93 -5.24 -0.94
N LEU A 22 -1.72 -4.05 -1.54
CA LEU A 22 -2.14 -3.71 -2.89
C LEU A 22 -0.96 -3.36 -3.82
N SER A 23 0.27 -3.69 -3.43
CA SER A 23 1.46 -3.39 -4.23
C SER A 23 1.37 -4.02 -5.63
N THR A 24 1.21 -3.17 -6.64
CA THR A 24 1.26 -3.55 -8.05
C THR A 24 2.61 -3.14 -8.61
N GLY A 25 3.39 -4.11 -9.08
CA GLY A 25 4.64 -3.83 -9.78
C GLY A 25 4.38 -3.35 -11.20
N GLY A 26 5.27 -2.50 -11.70
CA GLY A 26 5.32 -2.05 -13.09
C GLY A 26 6.73 -1.58 -13.40
N ARG A 27 7.15 -1.69 -14.66
CA ARG A 27 8.42 -1.10 -15.14
C ARG A 27 8.21 0.31 -15.67
N GLU A 28 7.04 0.52 -16.24
CA GLU A 28 6.61 1.76 -16.87
C GLU A 28 5.47 2.42 -16.12
N ARG A 29 5.24 3.69 -16.44
CA ARG A 29 4.18 4.48 -15.81
C ARG A 29 2.79 3.99 -16.20
N ASN A 30 2.17 3.25 -15.29
CA ASN A 30 0.84 2.68 -15.47
C ASN A 30 -0.14 3.28 -14.46
N ALA A 31 -1.41 3.37 -14.85
CA ALA A 31 -2.50 3.60 -13.90
C ALA A 31 -3.04 2.24 -13.47
N GLN A 32 -2.90 1.91 -12.19
CA GLN A 32 -3.16 0.59 -11.64
C GLN A 32 -4.25 0.67 -10.58
N PHE A 33 -4.97 -0.44 -10.41
CA PHE A 33 -5.91 -0.62 -9.33
C PHE A 33 -5.58 -1.89 -8.55
N GLY A 34 -6.00 -1.90 -7.28
CA GLY A 34 -5.97 -3.05 -6.41
C GLY A 34 -7.21 -3.07 -5.53
N THR A 35 -7.79 -4.23 -5.32
CA THR A 35 -8.85 -4.42 -4.31
C THR A 35 -8.51 -5.62 -3.45
N GLU A 36 -8.79 -5.54 -2.15
CA GLU A 36 -8.62 -6.66 -1.22
C GLU A 36 -9.88 -6.79 -0.36
N LEU A 37 -10.33 -8.03 -0.18
CA LEU A 37 -11.31 -8.41 0.84
C LEU A 37 -10.62 -9.41 1.76
N PHE A 38 -10.60 -9.15 3.07
CA PHE A 38 -10.04 -10.06 4.05
C PHE A 38 -11.09 -10.50 5.06
N TRP A 39 -10.89 -11.71 5.58
CA TRP A 39 -11.62 -12.30 6.69
C TRP A 39 -10.63 -12.71 7.79
N ARG A 40 -10.96 -12.32 9.02
CA ARG A 40 -10.20 -12.58 10.24
C ARG A 40 -11.08 -13.39 11.20
N PRO A 41 -10.90 -14.71 11.26
CA PRO A 41 -11.65 -15.57 12.18
C PRO A 41 -11.42 -15.16 13.63
N GLN A 42 -12.44 -15.35 14.47
CA GLN A 42 -12.37 -14.86 15.85
C GLN A 42 -11.28 -15.57 16.66
N ASP A 43 -11.15 -16.88 16.47
CA ASP A 43 -10.26 -17.77 17.21
C ASP A 43 -8.79 -17.63 16.80
N TRP A 44 -8.52 -16.96 15.68
CA TRP A 44 -7.17 -16.73 15.17
C TRP A 44 -6.58 -15.40 15.63
N ARG A 45 -7.19 -14.79 16.65
CA ARG A 45 -6.78 -13.52 17.22
C ARG A 45 -6.11 -13.76 18.57
N GLY A 46 -4.93 -13.18 18.73
CA GLY A 46 -4.29 -13.00 20.02
C GLY A 46 -4.19 -11.53 20.37
N TYR A 47 -3.55 -11.23 21.49
CA TYR A 47 -3.30 -9.85 21.92
C TYR A 47 -2.32 -9.17 20.96
N GLY A 48 -2.83 -8.44 19.96
CA GLY A 48 -2.04 -7.78 18.92
C GLY A 48 -1.57 -8.67 17.77
N THR A 49 -1.80 -9.98 17.84
CA THR A 49 -1.49 -10.97 16.80
C THR A 49 -2.75 -11.43 16.08
N HIS A 50 -2.65 -11.80 14.81
CA HIS A 50 -3.79 -12.30 14.05
C HIS A 50 -3.38 -13.07 12.80
N ALA A 51 -4.30 -13.88 12.28
CA ALA A 51 -4.23 -14.45 10.94
C ALA A 51 -5.46 -14.05 10.10
N ASP A 52 -5.23 -13.74 8.83
CA ASP A 52 -6.26 -13.36 7.86
C ASP A 52 -6.21 -14.27 6.64
N LEU A 53 -7.37 -14.59 6.08
CA LEU A 53 -7.51 -15.04 4.70
C LEU A 53 -7.99 -13.87 3.86
N TYR A 54 -7.51 -13.75 2.63
CA TYR A 54 -7.93 -12.67 1.74
C TYR A 54 -7.96 -13.09 0.28
N VAL A 55 -8.78 -12.36 -0.47
CA VAL A 55 -8.77 -12.35 -1.93
C VAL A 55 -8.38 -10.96 -2.38
N ARG A 56 -7.50 -10.88 -3.36
CA ARG A 56 -7.04 -9.63 -3.96
C ARG A 56 -7.16 -9.69 -5.47
N THR A 57 -7.59 -8.58 -6.06
CA THR A 57 -7.51 -8.36 -7.50
C THR A 57 -6.65 -7.15 -7.78
N THR A 58 -5.79 -7.24 -8.78
CA THR A 58 -4.97 -6.13 -9.25
C THR A 58 -4.99 -6.06 -10.77
N GLY A 59 -4.72 -4.89 -11.34
CA GLY A 59 -4.61 -4.74 -12.78
C GLY A 59 -4.32 -3.31 -13.21
N ASN A 60 -4.17 -3.11 -14.52
CA ASN A 60 -3.89 -1.81 -15.12
C ASN A 60 -5.16 -1.23 -15.74
N LEU A 61 -5.60 -0.08 -15.27
CA LEU A 61 -6.65 0.72 -15.92
C LEU A 61 -6.13 1.40 -17.19
N HIS A 62 -4.89 1.88 -17.14
CA HIS A 62 -4.19 2.44 -18.28
C HIS A 62 -2.75 1.96 -18.24
N ALA A 63 -2.20 1.63 -19.40
CA ALA A 63 -0.89 1.05 -19.54
C ALA A 63 -0.06 1.88 -20.52
N ALA A 64 1.23 2.07 -20.21
CA ALA A 64 2.19 2.65 -21.13
C ALA A 64 2.35 1.77 -22.37
N THR A 65 2.93 2.34 -23.44
CA THR A 65 3.19 1.61 -24.69
C THR A 65 4.02 0.36 -24.42
N GLY A 66 3.49 -0.81 -24.80
CA GLY A 66 4.15 -2.12 -24.58
C GLY A 66 3.67 -2.88 -23.34
N GLU A 67 2.86 -2.25 -22.49
CA GLU A 67 2.18 -2.89 -21.36
C GLU A 67 0.70 -3.18 -21.68
N HIS A 68 0.03 -3.96 -20.83
CA HIS A 68 -1.35 -4.39 -21.05
C HIS A 68 -2.31 -3.74 -20.04
N SER A 69 -3.50 -3.35 -20.49
CA SER A 69 -4.56 -2.75 -19.67
C SER A 69 -5.91 -3.46 -19.82
N GLY A 70 -6.86 -3.10 -18.95
CA GLY A 70 -8.20 -3.67 -18.93
C GLY A 70 -8.21 -5.12 -18.43
N TRP A 71 -9.26 -5.87 -18.81
CA TRP A 71 -9.46 -7.26 -18.39
C TRP A 71 -8.24 -8.18 -18.61
N PRO A 72 -7.51 -8.11 -19.74
CA PRO A 72 -6.33 -8.93 -19.95
C PRO A 72 -5.21 -8.76 -18.91
N SER A 73 -5.18 -7.63 -18.19
CA SER A 73 -4.19 -7.32 -17.15
C SER A 73 -4.62 -7.69 -15.74
N VAL A 74 -5.86 -8.17 -15.54
CA VAL A 74 -6.42 -8.41 -14.22
C VAL A 74 -5.89 -9.73 -13.63
N GLN A 75 -5.19 -9.63 -12.50
CA GLN A 75 -4.64 -10.75 -11.74
C GLN A 75 -5.53 -11.02 -10.53
N LEU A 76 -5.85 -12.29 -10.29
CA LEU A 76 -6.52 -12.75 -9.09
C LEU A 76 -5.50 -13.39 -8.14
N VAL A 77 -5.65 -13.14 -6.85
CA VAL A 77 -4.77 -13.64 -5.79
C VAL A 77 -5.61 -14.13 -4.62
N PHE A 78 -5.31 -15.32 -4.13
CA PHE A 78 -5.83 -15.86 -2.88
C PHE A 78 -4.68 -15.98 -1.89
N GLY A 79 -4.82 -15.42 -0.70
CA GLY A 79 -3.74 -15.37 0.25
C GLY A 79 -4.16 -15.67 1.68
N ALA A 80 -3.16 -16.09 2.45
CA ALA A 80 -3.22 -16.13 3.90
C ALA A 80 -2.06 -15.31 4.45
N ARG A 81 -2.31 -14.53 5.51
CA ARG A 81 -1.27 -13.75 6.19
C ARG A 81 -1.37 -13.85 7.69
N ILE A 82 -0.25 -13.69 8.36
CA ILE A 82 -0.15 -13.68 9.82
C ILE A 82 0.62 -12.43 10.28
N LYS A 83 0.17 -11.84 11.39
CA LYS A 83 0.92 -10.88 12.21
C LYS A 83 1.37 -11.59 13.48
N PRO A 84 2.61 -12.11 13.54
CA PRO A 84 3.05 -12.96 14.65
C PRO A 84 3.45 -12.18 15.91
N LEU A 85 3.75 -10.89 15.78
CA LEU A 85 4.25 -10.05 16.87
C LEU A 85 3.19 -9.01 17.25
N ALA A 86 2.93 -8.84 18.55
CA ALA A 86 1.92 -7.89 19.03
C ALA A 86 2.34 -6.42 18.79
N GLU A 87 3.58 -6.11 19.18
CA GLU A 87 4.15 -4.76 19.21
C GLU A 87 4.67 -4.30 17.84
N HIS A 88 5.06 -5.24 16.98
CA HIS A 88 5.61 -4.97 15.66
C HIS A 88 4.59 -5.31 14.57
N ASN A 89 4.34 -4.42 13.61
CA ASN A 89 3.51 -4.77 12.46
C ASN A 89 4.33 -5.47 11.38
N LEU A 90 4.93 -6.61 11.76
CA LEU A 90 5.46 -7.59 10.84
C LEU A 90 4.32 -8.48 10.35
N VAL A 91 4.18 -8.63 9.05
CA VAL A 91 3.20 -9.48 8.38
C VAL A 91 3.92 -10.45 7.48
N LEU A 92 3.63 -11.74 7.62
CA LEU A 92 4.11 -12.79 6.72
C LEU A 92 2.91 -13.30 5.93
N ALA A 93 3.07 -13.46 4.62
CA ALA A 93 1.99 -13.90 3.75
C ALA A 93 2.45 -14.98 2.75
N ALA A 94 1.54 -15.90 2.46
CA ALA A 94 1.64 -16.85 1.37
C ALA A 94 0.43 -16.66 0.46
N GLU A 95 0.70 -16.52 -0.84
CA GLU A 95 -0.27 -16.11 -1.84
C GLU A 95 -0.21 -17.05 -3.04
N ARG A 96 -1.39 -17.46 -3.50
CA ARG A 96 -1.58 -18.14 -4.77
C ARG A 96 -2.08 -17.13 -5.80
N LEU A 97 -1.28 -16.89 -6.83
CA LEU A 97 -1.66 -16.12 -8.00
C LEU A 97 -2.39 -17.03 -8.98
N VAL A 98 -3.61 -16.66 -9.36
CA VAL A 98 -4.46 -17.38 -10.32
C VAL A 98 -4.65 -16.52 -11.55
N LYS A 99 -4.24 -17.07 -12.70
CA LYS A 99 -4.38 -16.42 -13.99
C LYS A 99 -5.86 -16.17 -14.31
N ALA A 100 -6.24 -14.89 -14.41
CA ALA A 100 -7.59 -14.46 -14.77
C ALA A 100 -7.59 -13.70 -16.10
N GLY A 101 -6.66 -12.75 -16.29
CA GLY A 101 -6.40 -12.09 -17.56
C GLY A 101 -5.34 -12.81 -18.43
N THR A 102 -5.36 -12.55 -19.73
CA THR A 102 -4.44 -13.17 -20.70
C THR A 102 -2.96 -12.93 -20.37
N PHE A 103 -2.63 -11.75 -19.86
CA PHE A 103 -1.26 -11.30 -19.55
C PHE A 103 -0.92 -11.41 -18.06
N THR A 104 -1.64 -12.28 -17.35
CA THR A 104 -1.42 -12.56 -15.94
C THR A 104 -0.78 -13.92 -15.74
N ARG A 105 -0.36 -14.19 -14.50
CA ARG A 105 0.46 -15.37 -14.18
C ARG A 105 -0.25 -16.31 -13.20
N ASN A 106 0.14 -17.57 -13.29
CA ASN A 106 -0.02 -18.54 -12.22
C ASN A 106 1.33 -18.63 -11.52
N ASP A 107 1.36 -18.32 -10.23
CA ASP A 107 2.58 -18.41 -9.41
C ASP A 107 2.21 -18.57 -7.93
N TRP A 108 3.20 -18.85 -7.10
CA TRP A 108 3.11 -18.75 -5.65
C TRP A 108 4.01 -17.63 -5.18
N LEU A 109 3.51 -16.77 -4.29
CA LEU A 109 4.28 -15.68 -3.71
C LEU A 109 4.35 -15.86 -2.20
N VAL A 110 5.56 -15.88 -1.67
CA VAL A 110 5.82 -15.72 -0.24
C VAL A 110 6.39 -14.33 0.00
N ARG A 111 5.84 -13.59 0.97
CA ARG A 111 6.30 -12.22 1.25
C ARG A 111 6.27 -11.89 2.74
N ALA A 112 7.14 -10.97 3.12
CA ALA A 112 7.21 -10.38 4.43
C ALA A 112 7.11 -8.85 4.30
N ALA A 113 6.22 -8.24 5.08
CA ALA A 113 6.03 -6.80 5.12
C ALA A 113 6.16 -6.29 6.55
N TYR A 114 6.81 -5.16 6.73
CA TYR A 114 6.93 -4.47 8.00
C TYR A 114 6.45 -3.03 7.85
N SER A 115 5.69 -2.57 8.84
CA SER A 115 5.29 -1.17 8.90
C SER A 115 5.29 -0.63 10.31
N ALA A 116 5.57 0.66 10.44
CA ALA A 116 5.17 1.40 11.62
C ALA A 116 4.86 2.84 11.23
N THR A 117 3.93 3.39 11.98
CA THR A 117 3.36 4.69 11.72
C THR A 117 3.14 5.39 13.04
N GLN A 118 3.31 6.71 13.04
CA GLN A 118 2.99 7.55 14.18
C GLN A 118 2.35 8.84 13.67
N GLY A 119 1.41 9.39 14.42
CA GLY A 119 0.75 10.63 14.04
C GLY A 119 -0.16 10.49 12.82
N GLN A 120 -0.67 9.29 12.53
CA GLN A 120 -1.67 9.13 11.47
C GLN A 120 -3.04 9.65 11.92
N LEU A 121 -3.35 9.60 13.21
CA LEU A 121 -4.56 10.18 13.79
C LEU A 121 -4.29 11.57 14.39
N PRO A 122 -5.24 12.51 14.32
CA PRO A 122 -5.12 13.79 15.00
C PRO A 122 -4.97 13.61 16.52
N PRO A 123 -4.07 14.36 17.18
CA PRO A 123 -3.99 14.38 18.64
C PRO A 123 -5.27 14.99 19.24
N PRO A 124 -5.59 14.71 20.52
CA PRO A 124 -6.77 15.28 21.19
C PRO A 124 -6.78 16.81 21.17
N GLN A 125 -5.60 17.42 21.31
CA GLN A 125 -5.40 18.87 21.28
C GLN A 125 -4.34 19.23 20.23
N GLY A 126 -4.54 20.36 19.56
CA GLY A 126 -3.58 20.91 18.61
C GLY A 126 -3.92 20.64 17.15
N ARG A 127 -3.61 21.63 16.30
CA ARG A 127 -3.94 21.61 14.87
C ARG A 127 -2.80 21.08 13.99
N ARG A 128 -1.60 20.92 14.52
CA ARG A 128 -0.40 20.47 13.81
C ARG A 128 0.41 19.52 14.68
N TRP A 129 0.88 18.42 14.10
CA TRP A 129 1.78 17.47 14.75
C TRP A 129 2.75 16.89 13.72
N MET A 130 3.79 16.19 14.17
CA MET A 130 4.67 15.43 13.28
C MET A 130 4.13 14.02 13.09
N ALA A 131 4.18 13.54 11.86
CA ALA A 131 3.80 12.18 11.51
C ALA A 131 4.94 11.49 10.76
N TYR A 132 5.05 10.19 10.97
CA TYR A 132 5.92 9.32 10.17
C TYR A 132 5.15 8.09 9.73
N ASP A 133 5.59 7.53 8.60
CA ASP A 133 5.16 6.25 8.07
C ASP A 133 6.37 5.58 7.44
N HIS A 134 6.66 4.35 7.86
CA HIS A 134 7.61 3.51 7.14
C HIS A 134 6.91 2.22 6.73
N TYR A 135 7.20 1.80 5.52
CA TYR A 135 6.76 0.54 4.94
C TYR A 135 7.94 -0.12 4.26
N ALA A 136 8.15 -1.40 4.51
CA ALA A 136 9.08 -2.22 3.78
C ALA A 136 8.45 -3.57 3.49
N GLU A 137 8.61 -4.09 2.28
CA GLU A 137 8.16 -5.41 1.89
C GLU A 137 9.21 -6.07 1.01
N ALA A 138 9.38 -7.38 1.17
CA ALA A 138 10.12 -8.22 0.26
C ALA A 138 9.33 -9.49 -0.03
N GLY A 139 9.40 -9.97 -1.27
CA GLY A 139 8.68 -11.14 -1.71
C GLY A 139 9.45 -11.94 -2.76
N ARG A 140 9.15 -13.23 -2.81
CA ARG A 140 9.69 -14.16 -3.80
C ARG A 140 8.57 -14.98 -4.41
N TYR A 141 8.52 -14.92 -5.73
CA TYR A 141 7.73 -15.81 -6.55
C TYR A 141 8.45 -17.16 -6.65
N LEU A 142 7.75 -18.24 -6.33
CA LEU A 142 8.35 -19.57 -6.20
C LEU A 142 8.51 -20.25 -7.55
N ASP A 143 7.56 -20.07 -8.49
CA ASP A 143 7.60 -20.71 -9.80
C ASP A 143 8.53 -19.95 -10.75
N SER A 144 8.40 -18.62 -10.82
CA SER A 144 9.26 -17.78 -11.68
C SER A 144 10.64 -17.46 -11.10
N GLY A 145 10.83 -17.60 -9.79
CA GLY A 145 12.06 -17.18 -9.11
C GLY A 145 12.26 -15.66 -9.04
N GLU A 146 11.25 -14.88 -9.45
CA GLU A 146 11.28 -13.42 -9.34
C GLU A 146 11.30 -13.00 -7.87
N GLU A 147 12.22 -12.11 -7.52
CA GLU A 147 12.35 -11.54 -6.19
C GLU A 147 12.18 -10.03 -6.30
N TYR A 148 11.40 -9.47 -5.38
CA TYR A 148 11.21 -8.03 -5.30
C TYR A 148 11.34 -7.55 -3.86
N ALA A 149 11.71 -6.28 -3.72
CA ALA A 149 11.61 -5.57 -2.46
C ALA A 149 11.22 -4.11 -2.71
N VAL A 150 10.41 -3.56 -1.82
CA VAL A 150 10.00 -2.15 -1.84
C VAL A 150 10.14 -1.58 -0.44
N ALA A 151 10.60 -0.33 -0.35
CA ALA A 151 10.58 0.40 0.90
C ALA A 151 10.18 1.85 0.65
N GLU A 152 9.33 2.40 1.52
CA GLU A 152 8.90 3.79 1.50
C GLU A 152 8.99 4.35 2.92
N LEU A 153 9.68 5.47 3.08
CA LEU A 153 9.75 6.25 4.31
C LEU A 153 9.16 7.63 4.03
N ARG A 154 8.19 8.03 4.85
CA ARG A 154 7.55 9.34 4.79
C ARG A 154 7.62 10.02 6.16
N TYR A 155 8.00 11.29 6.18
CA TYR A 155 8.07 12.08 7.41
C TYR A 155 7.71 13.54 7.17
N GLY A 156 6.88 14.11 8.04
CA GLY A 156 6.59 15.54 7.99
C GLY A 156 5.38 15.97 8.81
N PRO A 157 5.05 17.27 8.77
CA PRO A 157 3.94 17.86 9.50
C PRO A 157 2.57 17.43 8.96
N ASN A 158 1.69 17.00 9.87
CA ASN A 158 0.30 16.70 9.61
C ASN A 158 -0.59 17.75 10.29
N TRP A 159 -1.67 18.15 9.63
CA TRP A 159 -2.58 19.20 10.06
C TRP A 159 -4.01 18.70 10.12
N ARG A 160 -4.73 19.07 11.17
CA ARG A 160 -6.18 18.85 11.26
C ARG A 160 -6.90 19.84 10.35
N LEU A 161 -7.82 19.34 9.54
CA LEU A 161 -8.74 20.13 8.74
C LEU A 161 -10.11 20.15 9.43
N GLY A 162 -10.70 21.34 9.59
CA GLY A 162 -11.98 21.54 10.28
C GLY A 162 -11.86 21.94 11.75
N ALA A 163 -13.02 22.23 12.38
CA ALA A 163 -13.13 22.50 13.81
C ALA A 163 -12.92 21.22 14.64
N GLU A 164 -12.71 21.34 15.95
CA GLU A 164 -12.47 20.18 16.82
C GLU A 164 -13.62 19.16 16.81
N ASP A 165 -14.85 19.62 16.60
CA ASP A 165 -16.08 18.82 16.53
C ASP A 165 -16.48 18.39 15.10
N ALA A 166 -15.71 18.79 14.08
CA ALA A 166 -15.99 18.43 12.69
C ALA A 166 -15.53 17.00 12.37
N ARG A 167 -16.07 16.40 11.30
CA ARG A 167 -15.60 15.11 10.79
C ARG A 167 -14.08 15.16 10.60
N PRO A 168 -13.29 14.21 11.14
CA PRO A 168 -11.85 14.32 11.08
C PRO A 168 -11.43 14.24 9.63
N ALA A 169 -10.66 15.24 9.25
CA ALA A 169 -9.87 15.22 8.05
C ALA A 169 -8.48 15.77 8.39
N SER A 170 -7.48 15.31 7.65
CA SER A 170 -6.11 15.77 7.84
C SER A 170 -5.43 16.01 6.50
N LEU A 171 -4.52 16.98 6.50
CA LEU A 171 -3.59 17.22 5.42
C LEU A 171 -2.20 16.93 5.96
N TRP A 172 -1.47 16.03 5.33
CA TRP A 172 -0.11 15.66 5.73
C TRP A 172 0.85 16.03 4.62
N THR A 173 1.81 16.92 4.87
CA THR A 173 2.91 17.10 3.94
C THR A 173 4.14 16.38 4.46
N HIS A 174 4.89 15.78 3.56
CA HIS A 174 5.99 14.90 3.94
C HIS A 174 7.11 14.94 2.92
N ALA A 175 8.33 14.74 3.42
CA ALA A 175 9.40 14.21 2.61
C ALA A 175 9.18 12.70 2.42
N VAL A 176 9.59 12.17 1.28
CA VAL A 176 9.52 10.74 0.95
C VAL A 176 10.87 10.25 0.47
N LEU A 177 11.26 9.05 0.90
CA LEU A 177 12.33 8.24 0.34
C LEU A 177 11.71 6.91 -0.11
N ALA A 178 11.99 6.49 -1.33
CA ALA A 178 11.48 5.25 -1.89
C ALA A 178 12.61 4.43 -2.51
N LEU A 179 12.62 3.14 -2.19
CA LEU A 179 13.57 2.15 -2.69
C LEU A 179 12.81 0.99 -3.31
N GLU A 180 13.34 0.44 -4.39
CA GLU A 180 12.79 -0.72 -5.05
C GLU A 180 13.92 -1.63 -5.56
N HIS A 181 13.70 -2.93 -5.46
CA HIS A 181 14.51 -3.99 -6.04
C HIS A 181 13.60 -4.95 -6.80
N ASN A 182 14.03 -5.40 -7.98
CA ASN A 182 13.45 -6.55 -8.67
C ASN A 182 14.53 -7.24 -9.50
N ASN A 183 14.76 -8.53 -9.27
CA ASN A 183 15.86 -9.28 -9.89
C ASN A 183 15.67 -9.53 -11.40
N THR A 184 14.43 -9.43 -11.92
CA THR A 184 14.12 -9.66 -13.34
C THR A 184 14.30 -8.41 -14.22
N TYR A 185 14.48 -7.24 -13.61
CA TYR A 185 14.61 -5.99 -14.35
C TYR A 185 16.06 -5.73 -14.76
N GLY A 186 16.25 -5.09 -15.94
CA GLY A 186 17.59 -4.81 -16.48
C GLY A 186 18.45 -3.94 -15.54
N ARG A 187 17.83 -2.96 -14.87
CA ARG A 187 18.40 -2.32 -13.68
C ARG A 187 17.60 -2.78 -12.48
N GLN A 188 18.21 -3.62 -11.64
CA GLN A 188 17.47 -4.28 -10.55
C GLN A 188 17.00 -3.31 -9.48
N ASN A 189 17.80 -2.28 -9.17
CA ASN A 189 17.53 -1.33 -8.09
C ASN A 189 17.00 0.00 -8.63
N ALA A 190 16.13 0.67 -7.88
CA ALA A 190 15.68 2.03 -8.11
C ALA A 190 15.58 2.77 -6.77
N ALA A 191 16.04 4.02 -6.73
CA ALA A 191 15.98 4.88 -5.56
C ALA A 191 15.50 6.28 -5.95
N SER A 192 14.58 6.83 -5.16
CA SER A 192 14.06 8.17 -5.38
C SER A 192 13.71 8.86 -4.05
N ALA A 193 13.73 10.18 -4.04
CA ALA A 193 13.28 10.96 -2.89
C ALA A 193 12.59 12.24 -3.35
N GLY A 194 11.73 12.78 -2.50
CA GLY A 194 11.08 14.05 -2.81
C GLY A 194 10.06 14.45 -1.78
N LEU A 195 9.01 15.11 -2.24
CA LEU A 195 7.98 15.72 -1.39
C LEU A 195 6.60 15.24 -1.81
N GLY A 196 5.69 15.20 -0.85
CA GLY A 196 4.31 14.84 -1.10
C GLY A 196 3.34 15.47 -0.13
N VAL A 197 2.06 15.30 -0.48
CA VAL A 197 0.91 15.68 0.33
C VAL A 197 -0.11 14.55 0.32
N ASN A 198 -0.66 14.22 1.49
CA ASN A 198 -1.75 13.28 1.66
C ASN A 198 -2.94 14.00 2.29
N ALA A 199 -4.11 13.94 1.67
CA ALA A 199 -5.36 14.36 2.27
C ALA A 199 -6.13 13.12 2.70
N ARG A 200 -6.49 13.03 3.98
CA ARG A 200 -7.24 11.90 4.55
C ARG A 200 -8.54 12.37 5.16
N TRP A 201 -9.61 11.63 4.89
CA TRP A 201 -10.93 11.81 5.51
C TRP A 201 -11.31 10.54 6.26
N TRP A 202 -11.66 10.69 7.53
CA TRP A 202 -12.21 9.60 8.32
C TRP A 202 -13.73 9.55 8.14
N LEU A 203 -14.20 8.36 7.78
CA LEU A 203 -15.59 8.05 7.52
C LEU A 203 -16.11 7.16 8.65
N ARG A 204 -17.34 7.42 9.09
CA ARG A 204 -18.03 6.65 10.16
C ARG A 204 -17.27 6.70 11.49
N GLU A 205 -17.06 7.92 11.97
CA GLU A 205 -16.76 8.18 13.37
C GLU A 205 -18.09 8.50 14.08
N ASP A 206 -18.28 7.96 15.29
CA ASP A 206 -19.36 8.34 16.19
C ASP A 206 -18.76 8.76 17.54
N ALA A 207 -19.57 9.41 18.40
CA ALA A 207 -19.13 9.98 19.68
C ALA A 207 -18.48 8.98 20.65
N TYR A 208 -18.53 7.67 20.36
CA TYR A 208 -18.00 6.60 21.20
C TYR A 208 -16.99 5.69 20.48
N ARG A 209 -16.74 5.88 19.17
CA ARG A 209 -15.94 4.96 18.34
C ARG A 209 -15.10 5.71 17.30
N SER A 210 -13.79 5.46 17.32
CA SER A 210 -12.84 6.02 16.35
C SER A 210 -13.18 5.61 14.91
N GLY A 211 -12.91 6.52 13.96
CA GLY A 211 -13.17 6.39 12.53
C GLY A 211 -12.89 4.99 11.98
N ARG A 212 -13.97 4.32 11.57
CA ARG A 212 -13.95 2.92 11.13
C ARG A 212 -13.45 2.79 9.69
N SER A 213 -13.59 3.79 8.86
CA SER A 213 -13.13 3.74 7.46
C SER A 213 -12.43 5.04 7.11
N TRP A 214 -11.61 5.03 6.07
CA TRP A 214 -10.96 6.25 5.62
C TRP A 214 -10.76 6.26 4.11
N LEU A 215 -10.74 7.46 3.56
CA LEU A 215 -10.33 7.76 2.20
C LEU A 215 -9.05 8.59 2.27
N GLU A 216 -8.02 8.21 1.55
CA GLU A 216 -6.79 8.99 1.39
C GLU A 216 -6.53 9.28 -0.07
N LEU A 217 -6.17 10.52 -0.37
CA LEU A 217 -5.59 10.94 -1.63
C LEU A 217 -4.15 11.37 -1.38
N SER A 218 -3.22 10.85 -2.18
CA SER A 218 -1.79 11.12 -2.08
C SER A 218 -1.27 11.64 -3.41
N LEU A 219 -0.53 12.74 -3.36
CA LEU A 219 0.24 13.29 -4.47
C LEU A 219 1.69 13.46 -4.03
N GLN A 220 2.62 12.92 -4.80
CA GLN A 220 4.05 13.05 -4.54
C GLN A 220 4.80 13.37 -5.82
N TYR A 221 5.92 14.06 -5.68
CA TYR A 221 6.94 14.17 -6.70
C TYR A 221 8.25 13.64 -6.14
N ARG A 222 8.88 12.71 -6.88
CA ARG A 222 10.11 12.03 -6.47
C ARG A 222 11.21 12.28 -7.51
N ALA A 223 12.32 12.88 -7.09
CA ALA A 223 13.53 12.96 -7.89
C ALA A 223 14.29 11.64 -7.85
N HIS A 224 14.90 11.26 -8.97
CA HIS A 224 15.74 10.08 -9.08
C HIS A 224 17.04 10.26 -8.29
N LEU A 225 17.40 9.26 -7.50
CA LEU A 225 18.64 9.23 -6.71
C LEU A 225 19.66 8.21 -7.23
N GLY A 226 19.19 7.09 -7.79
CA GLY A 226 20.09 6.07 -8.34
C GLY A 226 19.38 4.84 -8.88
N GLY A 227 20.09 4.05 -9.69
CA GLY A 227 19.56 2.84 -10.32
C GLY A 227 18.68 3.15 -11.54
N ASP A 228 17.50 2.55 -11.57
CA ASP A 228 16.44 2.79 -12.55
C ASP A 228 15.58 4.02 -12.17
N SER A 229 15.01 4.71 -13.15
CA SER A 229 14.13 5.87 -12.93
C SER A 229 12.67 5.48 -12.70
N ARG A 230 12.29 4.20 -12.79
CA ARG A 230 10.90 3.72 -12.68
C ARG A 230 10.15 4.20 -11.42
N ASN A 231 10.81 4.32 -10.28
CA ASN A 231 10.17 4.77 -9.03
C ASN A 231 10.23 6.31 -8.82
N SER A 232 10.57 7.07 -9.87
CA SER A 232 10.71 8.54 -9.87
C SER A 232 9.58 9.24 -10.64
N GLY A 233 9.50 10.56 -10.49
CA GLY A 233 8.48 11.43 -11.07
C GLY A 233 7.25 11.57 -10.18
N TRP A 234 6.11 11.85 -10.80
CA TRP A 234 4.84 12.00 -10.10
C TRP A 234 4.33 10.66 -9.57
N VAL A 235 3.73 10.65 -8.39
CA VAL A 235 3.03 9.47 -7.84
C VAL A 235 1.68 9.95 -7.33
N LEU A 236 0.62 9.40 -7.89
CA LEU A 236 -0.76 9.69 -7.49
C LEU A 236 -1.34 8.42 -6.87
N ARG A 237 -1.99 8.54 -5.71
CA ARG A 237 -2.70 7.41 -5.08
C ARG A 237 -4.04 7.84 -4.53
N ALA A 238 -5.03 6.99 -4.66
CA ALA A 238 -6.29 7.08 -3.95
C ALA A 238 -6.52 5.75 -3.24
N THR A 239 -6.83 5.76 -1.96
CA THR A 239 -7.05 4.53 -1.18
C THR A 239 -8.25 4.68 -0.28
N TRP A 240 -9.14 3.70 -0.34
CA TRP A 240 -10.28 3.56 0.55
C TRP A 240 -10.13 2.28 1.36
N ASN A 241 -10.37 2.38 2.67
CA ASN A 241 -10.36 1.23 3.58
C ASN A 241 -11.66 1.18 4.36
N TYR A 242 -12.30 0.01 4.36
CA TYR A 242 -13.59 -0.26 4.97
C TYR A 242 -13.49 -0.84 6.37
#